data_AF-V7CT53-F1
#
_entry.id   AF-V7CT53-F1
#
_cell.length_a   1.000
_cell.length_b   1.000
_cell.length_c   1.000
_cell.angle_alpha   90.00
_cell.angle_beta   90.00
_cell.angle_gamma   90.00
#
_symmetry.space_group_name_H-M   'P 1'
#
loop_
_entity.id
_entity.type
_entity.pdbx_description
1 polymer ?
#
loop_
_entity_poly.entity_id
_entity_poly.type
_entity_poly.pdbx_seq_one_letter_code
_entity_poly.pdbx_strand_id
1 'polypeptide(L)'
;MATSTAFKIVYINDQNIGFHSSHHTRNYPPTPSSSHPPTINMQTQTTLPFACTPRTVRHLMLPPKCVLSVSPPSKVRRTHSMPPEKLEVFRSLEGWAAQSILPMLKPVEKSWQPDSFVPDPSLPFEEFMDEVRALRDRTKELPDEYFLVLVGDMITEEALPTYQTILNSLDGVKDEYGTSPSPWAVWTRAWSAEENRHGDLLRTYLYLSGRVDMKMIEKTIHYLIAAGM
;
A
#
# COMPACT_ATOMS: atom_id res chain seq x y z
N MET A 1 2.33 24.22 -3.63
CA MET A 1 3.29 23.58 -4.54
C MET A 1 3.27 22.08 -4.29
N ALA A 2 2.31 21.36 -4.89
CA ALA A 2 2.16 19.91 -4.73
C ALA A 2 1.65 19.31 -6.05
N THR A 3 2.39 19.53 -7.15
CA THR A 3 2.01 19.07 -8.50
C THR A 3 3.09 18.19 -9.13
N SER A 4 3.87 17.44 -8.34
CA SER A 4 5.01 16.68 -8.86
C SER A 4 5.09 15.20 -8.43
N THR A 5 4.04 14.64 -7.80
CA THR A 5 4.08 13.23 -7.38
C THR A 5 3.33 12.31 -8.35
N ALA A 6 2.24 12.76 -8.98
CA ALA A 6 1.43 11.92 -9.87
C ALA A 6 2.10 11.50 -11.20
N PHE A 7 3.29 12.04 -11.53
CA PHE A 7 4.05 11.65 -12.73
C PHE A 7 5.38 10.94 -12.41
N LYS A 8 5.66 10.64 -11.15
CA LYS A 8 6.89 9.92 -10.74
C LYS A 8 6.77 8.40 -10.77
N ILE A 9 5.58 7.86 -11.04
CA ILE A 9 5.33 6.42 -11.09
C ILE A 9 5.40 5.93 -12.55
N VAL A 10 6.52 6.25 -13.19
CA VAL A 10 7.02 5.53 -14.35
C VAL A 10 8.49 5.39 -14.02
N TYR A 11 9.02 4.17 -13.99
CA TYR A 11 10.39 3.81 -13.56
C TYR A 11 10.59 3.46 -12.07
N ILE A 12 9.89 2.44 -11.57
CA ILE A 12 10.60 1.41 -10.79
C ILE A 12 11.19 0.44 -11.81
N ASN A 13 12.43 0.71 -12.21
CA ASN A 13 13.18 -0.13 -13.14
C ASN A 13 13.81 -1.28 -12.32
N ASP A 14 13.39 -2.52 -12.57
CA ASP A 14 13.78 -3.77 -11.88
C ASP A 14 15.29 -4.11 -11.93
N GLN A 15 16.17 -3.18 -12.30
CA GLN A 15 17.59 -3.47 -12.50
C GLN A 15 18.46 -3.34 -11.26
N ASN A 16 17.92 -3.14 -10.04
CA ASN A 16 18.80 -3.10 -8.85
C ASN A 16 18.19 -3.34 -7.46
N ILE A 17 17.04 -4.02 -7.31
CA ILE A 17 16.61 -4.51 -5.99
C ILE A 17 17.17 -5.93 -5.79
N GLY A 18 18.49 -6.01 -5.63
CA GLY A 18 19.18 -7.25 -5.29
C GLY A 18 19.10 -7.54 -3.80
N PHE A 19 18.03 -8.19 -3.34
CA PHE A 19 18.12 -8.96 -2.09
C PHE A 19 18.71 -10.32 -2.45
N HIS A 20 19.99 -10.52 -2.11
CA HIS A 20 20.65 -11.82 -2.22
C HIS A 20 19.94 -12.83 -1.30
N SER A 21 19.07 -13.67 -1.87
CA SER A 21 18.63 -14.91 -1.23
C SER A 21 19.73 -15.95 -1.41
N SER A 22 20.54 -16.16 -0.37
CA SER A 22 21.49 -17.25 -0.32
C SER A 22 20.77 -18.53 0.11
N HIS A 23 20.43 -19.40 -0.86
CA HIS A 23 19.99 -20.77 -0.59
C HIS A 23 21.15 -21.55 0.04
N HIS A 24 21.12 -21.73 1.36
CA HIS A 24 21.97 -22.68 2.05
C HIS A 24 21.15 -23.94 2.35
N THR A 25 21.37 -24.99 1.58
CA THR A 25 20.91 -26.34 1.90
C THR A 25 21.55 -26.79 3.21
N ARG A 26 20.74 -27.16 4.20
CA ARG A 26 21.21 -27.76 5.47
C ARG A 26 20.46 -29.06 5.75
N ASN A 27 21.20 -30.15 5.64
CA ASN A 27 20.81 -31.47 6.13
C ASN A 27 20.86 -31.48 7.66
N TYR A 28 19.80 -31.95 8.32
CA TYR A 28 19.80 -32.23 9.77
C TYR A 28 19.76 -33.76 10.01
N PRO A 29 20.56 -34.30 10.94
CA PRO A 29 20.42 -35.67 11.43
C PRO A 29 19.37 -35.76 12.57
N PRO A 30 18.81 -36.95 12.85
CA PRO A 30 17.66 -37.10 13.75
C PRO A 30 18.04 -37.15 15.24
N THR A 31 17.15 -36.62 16.09
CA THR A 31 17.21 -36.68 17.56
C THR A 31 16.50 -37.93 18.12
N PRO A 32 17.02 -38.60 19.17
CA PRO A 32 16.31 -39.66 19.86
C PRO A 32 15.48 -39.18 21.06
N SER A 33 14.54 -40.04 21.46
CA SER A 33 13.40 -39.83 22.35
C SER A 33 13.58 -40.33 23.79
N SER A 34 12.54 -40.10 24.62
CA SER A 34 12.23 -40.62 25.99
C SER A 34 12.74 -39.76 27.16
N SER A 35 12.09 -39.63 28.33
CA SER A 35 10.80 -40.03 28.91
C SER A 35 10.66 -39.35 30.30
N HIS A 36 9.44 -39.01 30.76
CA HIS A 36 9.10 -38.61 32.16
C HIS A 36 9.03 -39.86 33.09
N PRO A 37 8.86 -39.81 34.46
CA PRO A 37 8.33 -38.75 35.37
C PRO A 37 9.02 -38.75 36.80
N PRO A 38 8.42 -38.39 37.98
CA PRO A 38 7.27 -37.54 38.34
C PRO A 38 7.54 -36.41 39.39
N THR A 39 6.46 -35.66 39.61
CA THR A 39 6.14 -34.51 40.48
C THR A 39 6.38 -34.67 42.00
N ILE A 40 6.84 -33.60 42.66
CA ILE A 40 6.66 -33.36 44.11
C ILE A 40 6.08 -31.95 44.33
N ASN A 41 4.95 -31.90 45.04
CA ASN A 41 4.27 -30.70 45.54
C ASN A 41 4.86 -30.29 46.89
N MET A 42 5.20 -29.02 47.07
CA MET A 42 5.22 -28.40 48.40
C MET A 42 4.75 -26.95 48.32
N GLN A 43 3.60 -26.70 48.94
CA GLN A 43 3.00 -25.39 49.15
C GLN A 43 3.75 -24.68 50.28
N THR A 44 4.12 -23.42 50.07
CA THR A 44 4.33 -22.46 51.17
C THR A 44 3.69 -21.13 50.77
N GLN A 45 2.65 -20.76 51.51
CA GLN A 45 2.02 -19.44 51.46
C GLN A 45 2.87 -18.45 52.24
N THR A 46 3.11 -17.26 51.68
CA THR A 46 3.46 -16.08 52.48
C THR A 46 2.78 -14.87 51.85
N THR A 47 1.81 -14.35 52.60
CA THR A 47 1.05 -13.14 52.35
C THR A 47 1.85 -11.93 52.81
N LEU A 48 1.90 -10.86 52.03
CA LEU A 48 1.52 -9.48 52.40
C LEU A 48 1.94 -8.46 51.32
N PRO A 49 1.27 -7.29 51.22
CA PRO A 49 1.01 -6.61 49.97
C PRO A 49 1.96 -5.43 49.72
N PHE A 50 2.38 -5.24 48.48
CA PHE A 50 2.83 -3.93 48.00
C PHE A 50 2.01 -3.54 46.79
N ALA A 51 1.07 -2.62 47.04
CA ALA A 51 0.33 -1.91 46.02
C ALA A 51 1.29 -1.03 45.21
N CYS A 52 1.51 -1.35 43.95
CA CYS A 52 2.10 -0.44 42.98
C CYS A 52 0.96 0.13 42.13
N THR A 53 0.55 1.35 42.45
CA THR A 53 -0.49 2.08 41.72
C THR A 53 -0.02 2.40 40.30
N PRO A 54 -0.77 2.08 39.24
CA PRO A 54 -0.50 2.63 37.92
C PRO A 54 -0.89 4.12 37.90
N ARG A 55 0.11 4.99 37.76
CA ARG A 55 -0.07 6.42 37.56
C ARG A 55 -0.74 6.65 36.20
N THR A 56 -2.07 6.64 36.20
CA THR A 56 -2.87 6.94 35.01
C THR A 56 -2.91 8.44 34.84
N VAL A 57 -1.99 9.00 34.04
CA VAL A 57 -2.15 10.38 33.56
C VAL A 57 -3.21 10.32 32.47
N ARG A 58 -4.48 10.45 32.87
CA ARG A 58 -5.56 10.75 31.92
C ARG A 58 -5.35 12.19 31.46
N HIS A 59 -4.60 12.40 30.37
CA HIS A 59 -4.81 13.60 29.58
C HIS A 59 -6.21 13.50 28.99
N LEU A 60 -7.17 14.14 29.64
CA LEU A 60 -8.46 14.49 29.04
C LEU A 60 -8.17 15.48 27.92
N MET A 61 -7.74 14.96 26.76
CA MET A 61 -7.82 15.69 25.51
C MET A 61 -9.31 15.84 25.21
N LEU A 62 -9.83 17.04 25.45
CA LEU A 62 -11.12 17.44 24.92
C LEU A 62 -11.10 17.15 23.42
N PRO A 63 -12.16 16.57 22.83
CA PRO A 63 -12.22 16.40 21.39
C PRO A 63 -12.04 17.79 20.76
N PRO A 64 -11.20 17.95 19.73
CA PRO A 64 -11.13 19.22 19.03
C PRO A 64 -12.55 19.55 18.57
N LYS A 65 -13.07 20.68 19.04
CA LYS A 65 -14.32 21.23 18.53
C LYS A 65 -14.16 21.28 17.02
N CYS A 66 -15.04 20.59 16.31
CA CYS A 66 -15.14 20.66 14.86
C CYS A 66 -15.46 22.12 14.51
N VAL A 67 -14.42 22.93 14.33
CA VAL A 67 -14.55 24.22 13.68
C VAL A 67 -14.80 23.84 12.24
N LEU A 68 -16.05 24.00 11.80
CA LEU A 68 -16.43 23.94 10.40
C LEU A 68 -15.35 24.68 9.61
N SER A 69 -14.54 23.93 8.86
CA SER A 69 -13.44 24.54 8.11
C SER A 69 -14.10 25.50 7.13
N VAL A 70 -13.79 26.78 7.26
CA VAL A 70 -14.13 27.78 6.25
C VAL A 70 -13.52 27.27 4.96
N SER A 71 -14.37 26.80 4.06
CA SER A 71 -13.96 26.31 2.74
C SER A 71 -13.23 27.47 2.06
N PRO A 72 -12.01 27.28 1.54
CA PRO A 72 -11.38 28.31 0.72
C PRO A 72 -12.34 28.67 -0.43
N PRO A 73 -12.36 29.93 -0.87
CA PRO A 73 -13.28 30.38 -1.93
C PRO A 73 -13.18 29.41 -3.11
N SER A 74 -14.33 28.92 -3.58
CA SER A 74 -14.38 27.93 -4.64
C SER A 74 -13.62 28.48 -5.84
N LYS A 75 -12.52 27.82 -6.21
CA LYS A 75 -11.93 28.05 -7.53
C LYS A 75 -13.06 27.77 -8.52
N VAL A 76 -13.40 28.75 -9.37
CA VAL A 76 -14.43 28.56 -10.39
C VAL A 76 -14.09 27.29 -11.17
N ARG A 77 -14.93 26.26 -11.03
CA ARG A 77 -14.70 24.96 -11.65
C ARG A 77 -14.90 25.12 -13.16
N ARG A 78 -13.80 25.07 -13.91
CA ARG A 78 -13.82 25.03 -15.38
C ARG A 78 -13.67 23.57 -15.81
N THR A 79 -14.65 23.06 -16.55
CA THR A 79 -14.60 21.75 -17.20
C THR A 79 -14.54 21.95 -18.71
N HIS A 80 -14.02 20.95 -19.44
CA HIS A 80 -14.00 20.93 -20.90
C HIS A 80 -13.41 22.21 -21.53
N SER A 81 -12.28 22.69 -21.00
CA SER A 81 -11.61 23.89 -21.51
C SER A 81 -10.92 23.69 -22.86
N MET A 82 -10.80 22.43 -23.31
CA MET A 82 -10.24 22.09 -24.60
C MET A 82 -11.29 22.31 -25.71
N PRO A 83 -10.97 23.05 -26.79
CA PRO A 83 -11.89 23.21 -27.91
C PRO A 83 -12.27 21.86 -28.55
N PRO A 84 -13.55 21.62 -28.91
CA PRO A 84 -14.02 20.33 -29.42
C PRO A 84 -13.27 19.83 -30.67
N GLU A 85 -12.82 20.73 -31.54
CA GLU A 85 -12.05 20.40 -32.73
C GLU A 85 -10.72 19.69 -32.41
N LYS A 86 -10.18 19.87 -31.20
CA LYS A 86 -8.94 19.20 -30.78
C LYS A 86 -9.14 17.74 -30.38
N LEU A 87 -10.39 17.27 -30.21
CA LEU A 87 -10.67 15.85 -29.99
C LEU A 87 -10.17 14.99 -31.15
N GLU A 88 -10.22 15.53 -32.38
CA GLU A 88 -9.76 14.83 -33.57
C GLU A 88 -8.26 14.53 -33.53
N VAL A 89 -7.47 15.35 -32.84
CA VAL A 89 -6.04 15.10 -32.64
C VAL A 89 -5.81 13.78 -31.90
N PHE A 90 -6.52 13.55 -30.78
CA PHE A 90 -6.38 12.32 -30.01
C PHE A 90 -6.86 11.08 -30.78
N ARG A 91 -7.92 11.23 -31.58
CA ARG A 91 -8.37 10.17 -32.50
C ARG A 91 -7.30 9.85 -33.55
N SER A 92 -6.72 10.87 -34.17
CA SER A 92 -5.66 10.69 -35.18
C SER A 92 -4.39 10.03 -34.61
N LEU A 93 -4.15 10.18 -33.29
CA LEU A 93 -3.00 9.63 -32.58
C LEU A 93 -3.21 8.22 -32.05
N GLU A 94 -4.39 7.61 -32.19
CA GLU A 94 -4.64 6.25 -31.66
C GLU A 94 -3.68 5.21 -32.26
N GLY A 95 -3.40 5.27 -33.56
CA GLY A 95 -2.42 4.38 -34.20
C GLY A 95 -1.01 4.53 -33.62
N TRP A 96 -0.60 5.77 -33.33
CA TRP A 96 0.67 6.04 -32.66
C TRP A 96 0.68 5.54 -31.22
N ALA A 97 -0.40 5.77 -30.46
CA ALA A 97 -0.53 5.31 -29.07
C ALA A 97 -0.47 3.79 -28.98
N ALA A 98 -1.14 3.08 -29.89
CA ALA A 98 -1.07 1.62 -29.96
C ALA A 98 0.35 1.09 -30.20
N GLN A 99 1.14 1.80 -31.01
CA GLN A 99 2.49 1.35 -31.41
C GLN A 99 3.60 1.84 -30.48
N SER A 100 3.40 2.94 -29.77
CA SER A 100 4.45 3.63 -29.01
C SER A 100 4.19 3.66 -27.50
N ILE A 101 2.92 3.70 -27.08
CA ILE A 101 2.54 3.83 -25.67
C ILE A 101 2.18 2.46 -25.09
N LEU A 102 1.27 1.72 -25.72
CA LEU A 102 0.87 0.40 -25.21
C LEU A 102 2.03 -0.59 -25.01
N PRO A 103 3.08 -0.62 -25.85
CA PRO A 103 4.22 -1.51 -25.63
C PRO A 103 5.07 -1.16 -24.40
N MET A 104 4.87 0.00 -23.77
CA MET A 104 5.52 0.35 -22.50
C MET A 104 4.89 -0.36 -21.30
N LEU A 105 3.65 -0.87 -21.43
CA LEU A 105 2.99 -1.68 -20.41
C LEU A 105 3.66 -3.04 -20.31
N LYS A 106 3.85 -3.52 -19.08
CA LYS A 106 4.44 -4.84 -18.84
C LYS A 106 3.34 -5.89 -18.93
N PRO A 107 3.51 -6.97 -19.72
CA PRO A 107 2.54 -8.06 -19.76
C PRO A 107 2.34 -8.65 -18.36
N VAL A 108 1.10 -8.95 -17.98
CA VAL A 108 0.72 -9.45 -16.64
C VAL A 108 1.62 -10.61 -16.19
N GLU A 109 1.83 -11.60 -17.06
CA GLU A 109 2.67 -12.78 -16.79
C GLU A 109 4.15 -12.48 -16.53
N LYS A 110 4.60 -11.27 -16.85
CA LYS A 110 5.96 -10.79 -16.60
C LYS A 110 6.00 -9.77 -15.47
N SER A 111 4.86 -9.25 -15.03
CA SER A 111 4.76 -8.25 -13.98
C SER A 111 4.97 -8.90 -12.62
N TRP A 112 5.72 -8.23 -11.76
CA TRP A 112 5.83 -8.63 -10.36
C TRP A 112 4.45 -8.57 -9.69
N GLN A 113 4.24 -9.37 -8.66
CA GLN A 113 3.01 -9.34 -7.86
C GLN A 113 3.35 -9.04 -6.40
N PRO A 114 2.44 -8.43 -5.61
CA PRO A 114 2.70 -8.07 -4.22
C PRO A 114 3.19 -9.24 -3.36
N ASP A 115 2.67 -10.44 -3.61
CA ASP A 115 3.04 -11.70 -2.95
C ASP A 115 4.54 -12.02 -3.03
N SER A 116 5.21 -11.55 -4.08
CA SER A 116 6.64 -11.79 -4.33
C SER A 116 7.55 -11.05 -3.35
N PHE A 117 7.00 -10.12 -2.54
CA PHE A 117 7.75 -9.25 -1.64
C PHE A 117 7.25 -9.27 -0.18
N VAL A 118 6.22 -10.06 0.12
CA VAL A 118 5.65 -10.20 1.47
C VAL A 118 5.68 -11.68 1.88
N PRO A 119 5.58 -11.99 3.19
CA PRO A 119 5.51 -13.37 3.66
C PRO A 119 4.46 -14.20 2.93
N ASP A 120 4.81 -15.40 2.46
CA ASP A 120 3.95 -16.25 1.64
C ASP A 120 2.97 -17.03 2.54
N PRO A 121 1.66 -16.73 2.52
CA PRO A 121 0.68 -17.39 3.37
C PRO A 121 0.34 -18.83 2.91
N SER A 122 0.85 -19.27 1.76
CA SER A 122 0.67 -20.65 1.26
C SER A 122 1.65 -21.65 1.87
N LEU A 123 2.72 -21.18 2.50
CA LEU A 123 3.69 -22.00 3.24
C LEU A 123 3.06 -22.65 4.48
N PRO A 124 3.69 -23.71 5.03
CA PRO A 124 3.32 -24.24 6.35
C PRO A 124 3.31 -23.13 7.40
N PHE A 125 2.36 -23.20 8.34
CA PHE A 125 2.11 -22.13 9.31
C PHE A 125 3.37 -21.63 10.02
N GLU A 126 4.24 -22.53 10.47
CA GLU A 126 5.47 -22.13 11.18
C GLU A 126 6.45 -21.36 10.28
N GLU A 127 6.57 -21.75 9.00
CA GLU A 127 7.43 -21.08 8.02
C GLU A 127 6.90 -19.68 7.67
N PHE A 128 5.59 -19.55 7.44
CA PHE A 128 4.95 -18.24 7.28
C PHE A 128 5.17 -17.34 8.50
N MET A 129 5.03 -17.90 9.71
CA MET A 129 5.25 -17.16 10.95
C MET A 129 6.72 -16.75 11.14
N ASP A 130 7.67 -17.56 10.68
CA ASP A 130 9.09 -17.19 10.64
C ASP A 130 9.34 -16.01 9.69
N GLU A 131 8.74 -16.01 8.50
CA GLU A 131 8.86 -14.90 7.55
C GLU A 131 8.25 -13.59 8.09
N VAL A 132 7.09 -13.67 8.75
CA VAL A 132 6.46 -12.53 9.42
C VAL A 132 7.34 -12.01 10.55
N ARG A 133 7.92 -12.89 11.39
CA ARG A 133 8.87 -12.49 12.44
C ARG A 133 10.09 -11.77 11.84
N ALA A 134 10.69 -12.35 10.81
CA ALA A 134 11.85 -11.78 10.14
C ALA A 134 11.56 -10.40 9.53
N LEU A 135 10.36 -10.18 8.96
CA LEU A 135 9.93 -8.87 8.50
C LEU A 135 9.89 -7.87 9.66
N ARG A 136 9.25 -8.23 10.78
CA ARG A 136 9.10 -7.34 11.94
C ARG A 136 10.42 -7.03 12.63
N ASP A 137 11.35 -7.97 12.66
CA ASP A 137 12.68 -7.74 13.21
C ASP A 137 13.44 -6.70 12.38
N ARG A 138 13.33 -6.73 11.05
CA ARG A 138 13.92 -5.70 10.17
C ARG A 138 13.26 -4.34 10.33
N THR A 139 11.96 -4.27 10.60
CA THR A 139 11.25 -3.00 10.77
C THR A 139 11.42 -2.39 12.17
N LYS A 140 11.95 -3.14 13.14
CA LYS A 140 12.11 -2.68 14.53
C LYS A 140 13.04 -1.48 14.68
N GLU A 141 14.11 -1.43 13.89
CA GLU A 141 15.12 -0.37 13.98
C GLU A 141 14.90 0.77 12.97
N LEU A 142 13.81 0.72 12.19
CA LEU A 142 13.45 1.82 11.30
C LEU A 142 12.80 2.96 12.12
N PRO A 143 13.17 4.23 11.84
CA PRO A 143 12.67 5.39 12.56
C PRO A 143 11.20 5.67 12.20
N ASP A 144 10.46 6.29 13.13
CA ASP A 144 9.04 6.59 12.93
C ASP A 144 8.82 7.62 11.81
N GLU A 145 9.77 8.53 11.57
CA GLU A 145 9.74 9.47 10.44
C GLU A 145 9.74 8.75 9.09
N TYR A 146 10.41 7.60 8.99
CA TYR A 146 10.37 6.77 7.78
C TYR A 146 8.96 6.20 7.57
N PHE A 147 8.35 5.67 8.63
CA PHE A 147 6.97 5.16 8.56
C PHE A 147 5.95 6.26 8.27
N LEU A 148 6.14 7.47 8.79
CA LEU A 148 5.26 8.60 8.50
C LEU A 148 5.22 8.91 7.00
N VAL A 149 6.37 8.95 6.34
CA VAL A 149 6.44 9.18 4.89
C VAL A 149 5.90 7.98 4.11
N LEU A 150 6.27 6.76 4.50
CA LEU A 150 5.81 5.54 3.83
C LEU A 150 4.29 5.34 3.94
N VAL A 151 3.69 5.71 5.08
CA VAL A 151 2.24 5.72 5.26
C VAL A 151 1.59 6.76 4.35
N GLY A 152 2.19 7.95 4.24
CA GLY A 152 1.73 8.97 3.30
C GLY A 152 1.72 8.48 1.86
N ASP A 153 2.79 7.82 1.44
CA ASP A 153 2.94 7.20 0.12
C ASP A 153 1.86 6.13 -0.13
N MET A 154 1.71 5.19 0.81
CA MET A 154 0.68 4.15 0.72
C MET A 154 -0.75 4.72 0.64
N ILE A 155 -1.07 5.74 1.46
CA ILE A 155 -2.38 6.41 1.40
C ILE A 155 -2.62 7.03 0.03
N THR A 156 -1.59 7.61 -0.60
CA THR A 156 -1.72 8.16 -1.95
C THR A 156 -1.89 7.07 -3.00
N GLU A 157 -1.24 5.92 -2.88
CA GLU A 157 -1.43 4.78 -3.81
C GLU A 157 -2.85 4.19 -3.72
N GLU A 158 -3.39 4.07 -2.51
CA GLU A 158 -4.77 3.58 -2.27
C GLU A 158 -5.87 4.51 -2.82
N ALA A 159 -5.53 5.76 -3.15
CA ALA A 159 -6.48 6.70 -3.75
C ALA A 159 -6.69 6.47 -5.27
N LEU A 160 -6.21 5.36 -5.82
CA LEU A 160 -6.30 4.96 -7.23
C LEU A 160 -7.67 5.19 -7.91
N PRO A 161 -8.84 4.91 -7.27
CA PRO A 161 -10.13 5.22 -7.89
C PRO A 161 -10.29 6.70 -8.30
N THR A 162 -9.69 7.62 -7.53
CA THR A 162 -9.68 9.06 -7.83
C THR A 162 -8.86 9.34 -9.09
N TYR A 163 -7.67 8.75 -9.21
CA TYR A 163 -6.77 8.97 -10.35
C TYR A 163 -7.36 8.42 -11.65
N GLN A 164 -7.92 7.20 -11.61
CA GLN A 164 -8.59 6.63 -12.76
C GLN A 164 -9.80 7.49 -13.19
N THR A 165 -10.57 8.02 -12.22
CA THR A 165 -11.67 8.97 -12.49
C THR A 165 -11.17 10.25 -13.16
N ILE A 166 -10.03 10.80 -12.72
CA ILE A 166 -9.41 11.98 -13.34
C ILE A 166 -9.02 11.67 -14.78
N LEU A 167 -8.34 10.54 -15.06
CA LEU A 167 -8.00 10.13 -16.43
C LEU A 167 -9.24 9.95 -17.31
N ASN A 168 -10.29 9.33 -16.78
CA ASN A 168 -11.58 9.17 -17.47
C ASN A 168 -12.40 10.47 -17.57
N SER A 169 -11.94 11.57 -16.99
CA SER A 169 -12.51 12.91 -17.20
C SER A 169 -11.79 13.73 -18.26
N LEU A 170 -10.66 13.22 -18.78
CA LEU A 170 -9.88 13.91 -19.81
C LEU A 170 -10.53 13.75 -21.19
N ASP A 171 -10.77 14.89 -21.83
CA ASP A 171 -11.33 14.96 -23.17
C ASP A 171 -10.43 14.25 -24.19
N GLY A 172 -11.02 13.39 -25.01
CA GLY A 172 -10.33 12.70 -26.11
C GLY A 172 -9.68 11.36 -25.75
N VAL A 173 -9.51 11.03 -24.47
CA VAL A 173 -8.81 9.80 -24.02
C VAL A 173 -9.62 8.94 -23.04
N LYS A 174 -10.74 9.44 -22.52
CA LYS A 174 -11.59 8.73 -21.56
C LYS A 174 -12.12 7.39 -22.07
N ASP A 175 -12.31 6.45 -21.15
CA ASP A 175 -13.04 5.21 -21.41
C ASP A 175 -14.55 5.42 -21.29
N GLU A 176 -15.25 5.43 -22.43
CA GLU A 176 -16.68 5.76 -22.50
C GLU A 176 -17.60 4.73 -21.82
N TYR A 177 -17.18 3.46 -21.75
CA TYR A 177 -18.03 2.37 -21.27
C TYR A 177 -17.26 1.30 -20.48
N GLY A 178 -16.06 1.63 -20.00
CA GLY A 178 -15.22 0.77 -19.17
C GLY A 178 -14.54 -0.38 -19.92
N THR A 179 -14.82 -0.54 -21.21
CA THR A 179 -14.24 -1.58 -22.08
C THR A 179 -13.92 -1.04 -23.48
N SER A 180 -13.81 0.29 -23.64
CA SER A 180 -13.49 0.88 -24.95
C SER A 180 -12.20 0.28 -25.54
N PRO A 181 -12.21 -0.09 -26.83
CA PRO A 181 -11.04 -0.66 -27.50
C PRO A 181 -10.03 0.43 -27.91
N SER A 182 -10.35 1.72 -27.71
CA SER A 182 -9.41 2.81 -27.97
C SER A 182 -8.11 2.57 -27.20
N PRO A 183 -6.92 2.74 -27.83
CA PRO A 183 -5.63 2.58 -27.16
C PRO A 183 -5.50 3.43 -25.88
N TRP A 184 -6.15 4.59 -25.83
CA TRP A 184 -6.17 5.46 -24.66
C TRP A 184 -6.91 4.83 -23.47
N ALA A 185 -8.06 4.20 -23.74
CA ALA A 185 -8.84 3.49 -22.75
C ALA A 185 -8.14 2.20 -22.29
N VAL A 186 -7.55 1.45 -23.24
CA VAL A 186 -6.72 0.26 -22.94
C VAL A 186 -5.55 0.64 -22.03
N TRP A 187 -4.85 1.73 -22.34
CA TRP A 187 -3.78 2.26 -21.48
C TRP A 187 -4.30 2.60 -20.08
N THR A 188 -5.39 3.35 -19.97
CA THR A 188 -5.95 3.76 -18.67
C THR A 188 -6.27 2.56 -17.79
N ARG A 189 -6.89 1.50 -18.34
CA ARG A 189 -7.20 0.28 -17.60
C ARG A 189 -5.94 -0.50 -17.21
N ALA A 190 -5.00 -0.66 -18.14
CA ALA A 190 -3.77 -1.42 -17.88
C ALA A 190 -2.84 -0.70 -16.89
N TRP A 191 -2.67 0.62 -17.03
CA TRP A 191 -1.97 1.46 -16.05
C TRP A 191 -2.63 1.33 -14.67
N SER A 192 -3.96 1.42 -14.58
CA SER A 192 -4.65 1.26 -13.29
C SER A 192 -4.41 -0.12 -12.68
N ALA A 193 -4.37 -1.19 -13.50
CA ALA A 193 -4.04 -2.53 -13.03
C ALA A 193 -2.58 -2.65 -12.56
N GLU A 194 -1.65 -1.95 -13.22
CA GLU A 194 -0.26 -1.88 -12.76
C GLU A 194 -0.15 -1.13 -11.42
N GLU A 195 -0.80 0.02 -11.27
CA GLU A 195 -0.79 0.86 -10.06
C GLU A 195 -1.45 0.20 -8.86
N ASN A 196 -2.50 -0.60 -9.06
CA ASN A 196 -3.20 -1.28 -7.96
C ASN A 196 -2.24 -2.10 -7.08
N ARG A 197 -1.22 -2.71 -7.70
CA ARG A 197 -0.23 -3.53 -6.99
C ARG A 197 0.65 -2.71 -6.04
N HIS A 198 0.83 -1.40 -6.28
CA HIS A 198 1.62 -0.53 -5.42
C HIS A 198 0.94 -0.38 -4.04
N GLY A 199 -0.35 -0.03 -4.05
CA GLY A 199 -1.19 0.04 -2.84
C GLY A 199 -1.23 -1.30 -2.09
N ASP A 200 -1.53 -2.40 -2.80
CA ASP A 200 -1.61 -3.74 -2.22
C ASP A 200 -0.33 -4.15 -1.48
N LEU A 201 0.84 -3.93 -2.10
CA LEU A 201 2.14 -4.25 -1.52
C LEU A 201 2.41 -3.41 -0.27
N LEU A 202 2.29 -2.08 -0.39
CA LEU A 202 2.59 -1.17 0.71
C LEU A 202 1.62 -1.38 1.89
N ARG A 203 0.33 -1.57 1.61
CA ARG A 203 -0.69 -1.84 2.63
C ARG A 203 -0.37 -3.12 3.38
N THR A 204 -0.05 -4.20 2.67
CA THR A 204 0.29 -5.49 3.29
C THR A 204 1.57 -5.41 4.11
N TYR A 205 2.62 -4.76 3.57
CA TYR A 205 3.87 -4.53 4.28
C TYR A 205 3.66 -3.74 5.59
N LEU A 206 2.92 -2.63 5.52
CA LEU A 206 2.62 -1.80 6.70
C LEU A 206 1.78 -2.56 7.73
N TYR A 207 0.77 -3.32 7.28
CA TYR A 207 -0.04 -4.17 8.14
C TYR A 207 0.81 -5.21 8.90
N LEU A 208 1.65 -5.96 8.18
CA LEU A 208 2.50 -7.00 8.77
C LEU A 208 3.62 -6.43 9.66
N SER A 209 4.11 -5.22 9.35
CA SER A 209 5.14 -4.54 10.15
C SER A 209 4.70 -4.35 11.61
N GLY A 210 3.40 -4.11 11.83
CA GLY A 210 2.83 -3.71 13.12
C GLY A 210 3.47 -2.48 13.74
N ARG A 211 4.00 -1.58 12.91
CA ARG A 211 4.61 -0.30 13.34
C ARG A 211 3.65 0.88 13.24
N VAL A 212 2.45 0.67 12.71
CA VAL A 212 1.49 1.74 12.39
C VAL A 212 0.07 1.40 12.85
N ASP A 213 -0.77 2.43 13.02
CA ASP A 213 -2.20 2.28 13.32
C ASP A 213 -2.99 2.16 12.01
N MET A 214 -3.24 0.92 11.58
CA MET A 214 -3.98 0.64 10.34
C MET A 214 -5.41 1.19 10.37
N LYS A 215 -6.06 1.27 11.53
CA LYS A 215 -7.42 1.82 11.62
C LYS A 215 -7.45 3.31 11.27
N MET A 216 -6.44 4.05 11.71
CA MET A 216 -6.33 5.48 11.39
C MET A 216 -5.96 5.69 9.92
N ILE A 217 -5.10 4.84 9.37
CA ILE A 217 -4.74 4.87 7.95
C ILE A 217 -5.97 4.59 7.06
N GLU A 218 -6.71 3.51 7.32
CA GLU A 218 -7.91 3.13 6.57
C GLU A 218 -8.99 4.20 6.62
N LYS A 219 -9.19 4.85 7.77
CA LYS A 219 -10.07 6.03 7.86
C LYS A 219 -9.57 7.19 7.01
N THR A 220 -8.26 7.41 6.96
CA THR A 220 -7.67 8.49 6.17
C THR A 220 -7.85 8.24 4.68
N ILE A 221 -7.64 7.00 4.22
CA ILE A 221 -7.92 6.57 2.84
C ILE A 221 -9.39 6.81 2.51
N HIS A 222 -10.32 6.40 3.39
CA HIS A 222 -11.74 6.63 3.19
C HIS A 222 -12.05 8.13 3.03
N TYR A 223 -11.55 8.98 3.94
CA TYR A 223 -11.73 10.42 3.82
C TYR A 223 -11.15 10.98 2.52
N LEU A 224 -9.97 10.51 2.11
CA LEU A 224 -9.29 10.97 0.89
C LEU A 224 -10.08 10.62 -0.37
N ILE A 225 -10.48 9.35 -0.52
CA ILE A 225 -11.26 8.90 -1.68
C ILE A 225 -12.62 9.62 -1.72
N ALA A 226 -13.28 9.79 -0.58
CA ALA A 226 -14.56 10.50 -0.51
C ALA A 226 -14.43 11.99 -0.83
N ALA A 227 -13.31 12.61 -0.48
CA ALA A 227 -13.04 14.02 -0.78
C ALA A 227 -12.67 14.26 -2.25
N GLY A 228 -12.01 13.28 -2.89
CA GLY A 228 -11.44 13.45 -4.22
C GLY A 228 -10.29 14.47 -4.23
N MET A 229 -9.95 14.98 -5.43
CA MET A 229 -8.87 15.94 -5.66
C MET A 229 -9.32 17.12 -6.53
#